data_AF-A0A2T3CN83-F1
#
_entry.id   AF-A0A2T3CN83-F1
#
_cell.length_a   1.000
_cell.length_b   1.000
_cell.length_c   1.000
_cell.angle_alpha   90.00
_cell.angle_beta   90.00
_cell.angle_gamma   90.00
#
_symmetry.space_group_name_H-M   'P 1'
#
loop_
_entity.id
_entity.type
_entity.pdbx_description
1 polymer ?
#
loop_
_entity_poly.entity_id
_entity_poly.type
_entity_poly.pdbx_seq_one_letter_code
_entity_poly.pdbx_strand_id
1 'polypeptide(L)'
;MYRDRIRLSSLHSKVMSAADAAGLIEDGMTVGMSGFTRAGEAKAVPHALAERAKQSPLQISLMTGASLGNDLDKELTEAGVLARRMPFQVDSTLRKAINDGKVMFIDQHLSETVEQLRNQQLKLPDIAVIEAVAITEQGHIVPTTSVGNSASFAIFAKQVIVEINMAHNANLEGLHDIYIPTYRPTRTPIPLVKVDDRIGSTAIPIDPAKIVGIVITEQPDSPSTVLPPDDETQGIANHLINFFKQEVAAGRMTNKLGPLQAGIGSIANAVMCGLIDSPFEDLTMYSEVLQDSTFDLIDAGKLSFASGSSITLSSRRNADVFGNLERYKDKLVLRPQEISNHPEVVRRLGIIGINTALEFDLYGNVNSTHVCGTRMMNGIGGSGDFARNAHLAIFVTKSIAKGGAISSVVPMVSHVDHTEHDVDILVTEQGLADLRGLAPRERARVIIDNCVHPDYRDALNDYFTRACERGGHTPHILREALAWHENLEETGRMLAS
;
A
#
# COMPACT_ATOMS: atom_id res chain seq x y z
N MET A 1 30.34 -5.78 -14.20
CA MET A 1 29.97 -5.02 -15.42
C MET A 1 28.49 -5.23 -15.69
N TYR A 2 27.78 -4.34 -16.42
CA TYR A 2 26.34 -4.56 -16.68
C TYR A 2 26.06 -5.86 -17.47
N ARG A 3 27.03 -6.36 -18.24
CA ARG A 3 26.91 -7.64 -18.96
C ARG A 3 26.70 -8.84 -18.03
N ASP A 4 27.21 -8.79 -16.81
CA ASP A 4 27.00 -9.85 -15.81
C ASP A 4 25.54 -9.89 -15.32
N ARG A 5 24.78 -8.81 -15.56
CA ARG A 5 23.36 -8.67 -15.25
C ARG A 5 22.46 -9.07 -16.42
N ILE A 6 22.99 -9.29 -17.62
CA ILE A 6 22.22 -9.72 -18.79
C ILE A 6 22.80 -11.05 -19.27
N ARG A 7 22.32 -12.15 -18.70
CA ARG A 7 22.95 -13.47 -18.85
C ARG A 7 22.51 -14.23 -20.10
N LEU A 8 21.46 -13.77 -20.78
CA LEU A 8 21.13 -14.20 -22.14
C LEU A 8 21.81 -13.28 -23.17
N SER A 9 22.90 -13.75 -23.78
CA SER A 9 23.78 -12.95 -24.65
C SER A 9 23.09 -12.37 -25.89
N SER A 10 22.07 -13.03 -26.44
CA SER A 10 21.30 -12.51 -27.58
C SER A 10 20.61 -11.17 -27.29
N LEU A 11 20.28 -10.90 -26.02
CA LEU A 11 19.65 -9.66 -25.58
C LEU A 11 20.62 -8.47 -25.48
N HIS A 12 21.94 -8.68 -25.56
CA HIS A 12 22.90 -7.56 -25.55
C HIS A 12 22.67 -6.60 -26.72
N SER A 13 22.14 -7.10 -27.84
CA SER A 13 21.74 -6.30 -29.00
C SER A 13 20.54 -5.37 -28.76
N LYS A 14 19.79 -5.57 -27.67
CA LYS A 14 18.62 -4.75 -27.28
C LYS A 14 18.98 -3.63 -26.33
N VAL A 15 20.25 -3.52 -25.91
CA VAL A 15 20.70 -2.43 -25.04
C VAL A 15 20.66 -1.12 -25.82
N MET A 16 19.97 -0.11 -25.28
CA MET A 16 19.75 1.20 -25.90
C MET A 16 19.67 2.32 -24.86
N SER A 17 19.58 3.58 -25.32
CA SER A 17 19.42 4.71 -24.42
C SER A 17 18.00 4.77 -23.85
N ALA A 18 17.83 5.47 -22.72
CA ALA A 18 16.50 5.72 -22.14
C ALA A 18 15.60 6.52 -23.10
N ALA A 19 16.18 7.45 -23.86
CA ALA A 19 15.45 8.25 -24.86
C ALA A 19 14.94 7.39 -26.02
N ASP A 20 15.76 6.48 -26.54
CA ASP A 20 15.33 5.55 -27.61
C ASP A 20 14.23 4.61 -27.10
N ALA A 21 14.38 4.09 -25.88
CA ALA A 21 13.37 3.24 -25.26
C ALA A 21 12.05 4.00 -25.00
N ALA A 22 12.10 5.24 -24.51
CA ALA A 22 10.93 6.10 -24.36
C ALA A 22 10.31 6.48 -25.73
N GLY A 23 11.09 6.43 -26.81
CA GLY A 23 10.63 6.56 -28.20
C GLY A 23 9.60 5.50 -28.61
N LEU A 24 9.62 4.32 -27.96
CA LEU A 24 8.69 3.22 -28.20
C LEU A 24 7.32 3.42 -27.54
N ILE A 25 7.18 4.43 -26.68
CA ILE A 25 5.90 4.78 -26.04
C ILE A 25 5.24 5.86 -26.89
N GLU A 26 4.05 5.57 -27.39
CA GLU A 26 3.28 6.44 -28.27
C GLU A 26 2.01 6.96 -27.59
N ASP A 27 1.41 8.00 -28.18
CA ASP A 27 0.16 8.59 -27.71
C ASP A 27 -0.98 7.55 -27.65
N GLY A 28 -1.78 7.60 -26.59
CA GLY A 28 -2.90 6.70 -26.35
C GLY A 28 -2.53 5.30 -25.85
N MET A 29 -1.24 4.97 -25.73
CA MET A 29 -0.81 3.67 -25.19
C MET A 29 -1.18 3.49 -23.72
N THR A 30 -1.39 2.24 -23.33
CA THR A 30 -1.46 1.85 -21.91
C THR A 30 -0.12 1.28 -21.48
N VAL A 31 0.48 1.85 -20.44
CA VAL A 31 1.82 1.47 -19.94
C VAL A 31 1.66 0.80 -18.58
N GLY A 32 2.19 -0.42 -18.44
CA GLY A 32 2.33 -1.09 -17.15
C GLY A 32 3.75 -0.93 -16.62
N MET A 33 3.94 -0.28 -15.48
CA MET A 33 5.27 0.03 -14.96
C MET A 33 5.51 -0.63 -13.60
N SER A 34 6.74 -1.10 -13.37
CA SER A 34 7.15 -1.51 -12.02
C SER A 34 7.17 -0.28 -11.09
N GLY A 35 7.09 -0.52 -9.79
CA GLY A 35 7.06 0.54 -8.79
C GLY A 35 5.95 0.31 -7.77
N PHE A 36 6.35 0.23 -6.50
CA PHE A 36 5.47 0.02 -5.38
C PHE A 36 6.04 0.72 -4.15
N THR A 37 5.39 1.79 -3.71
CA THR A 37 5.78 2.58 -2.52
C THR A 37 7.22 3.07 -2.56
N ARG A 38 7.60 3.67 -3.71
CA ARG A 38 8.96 4.18 -4.04
C ARG A 38 9.99 3.10 -4.39
N ALA A 39 9.65 1.83 -4.19
CA ALA A 39 10.58 0.72 -4.39
C ALA A 39 10.40 0.08 -5.76
N GLY A 40 11.52 -0.16 -6.45
CA GLY A 40 11.57 -0.99 -7.65
C GLY A 40 10.89 -0.42 -8.89
N GLU A 41 10.75 0.90 -8.95
CA GLU A 41 10.21 1.59 -10.11
C GLU A 41 11.24 1.74 -11.23
N ALA A 42 10.78 1.67 -12.48
CA ALA A 42 11.55 2.17 -13.61
C ALA A 42 11.70 3.70 -13.48
N LYS A 43 12.87 4.24 -13.84
CA LYS A 43 13.24 5.64 -13.55
C LYS A 43 13.66 6.39 -14.80
N ALA A 44 14.60 5.84 -15.57
CA ALA A 44 15.22 6.59 -16.67
C ALA A 44 14.30 6.77 -17.87
N VAL A 45 13.52 5.74 -18.22
CA VAL A 45 12.54 5.75 -19.31
C VAL A 45 11.37 6.70 -19.02
N PRO A 46 10.70 6.67 -17.85
CA PRO A 46 9.65 7.65 -17.56
C PRO A 46 10.18 9.09 -17.50
N HIS A 47 11.40 9.31 -16.97
CA HIS A 47 12.04 10.63 -17.04
C HIS A 47 12.24 11.09 -18.49
N ALA A 48 12.82 10.23 -19.35
CA ALA A 48 13.00 10.54 -20.76
C ALA A 48 11.67 10.76 -21.51
N LEU A 49 10.61 10.05 -21.12
CA LEU A 49 9.27 10.24 -21.66
C LEU A 49 8.70 11.61 -21.30
N ALA A 50 8.85 12.04 -20.05
CA ALA A 50 8.45 13.38 -19.60
C ALA A 50 9.21 14.47 -20.37
N GLU A 51 10.53 14.34 -20.54
CA GLU A 51 11.33 15.29 -21.33
C GLU A 51 10.90 15.33 -22.80
N ARG A 52 10.63 14.18 -23.41
CA ARG A 52 10.09 14.11 -24.78
C ARG A 52 8.74 14.82 -24.89
N ALA A 53 7.84 14.60 -23.94
CA ALA A 53 6.49 15.15 -23.96
C ALA A 53 6.45 16.68 -23.85
N LYS A 54 7.48 17.31 -23.26
CA LYS A 54 7.64 18.78 -23.28
C LYS A 54 7.82 19.34 -24.70
N GLN A 55 8.37 18.55 -25.63
CA GLN A 55 8.61 18.96 -27.02
C GLN A 55 7.55 18.43 -27.98
N SER A 56 7.10 17.19 -27.77
CA SER A 56 6.09 16.50 -28.56
C SER A 56 5.05 15.88 -27.61
N PRO A 57 3.99 16.64 -27.25
CA PRO A 57 2.99 16.18 -26.31
C PRO A 57 2.35 14.85 -26.71
N LEU A 58 2.14 14.01 -25.72
CA LEU A 58 1.42 12.73 -25.82
C LEU A 58 0.78 12.45 -24.48
N GLN A 59 -0.23 11.59 -24.44
CA GLN A 59 -0.84 11.12 -23.21
C GLN A 59 -0.94 9.59 -23.19
N ILE A 60 -0.73 9.01 -22.01
CA ILE A 60 -0.84 7.57 -21.77
C ILE A 60 -1.81 7.27 -20.63
N SER A 61 -2.23 6.01 -20.55
CA SER A 61 -2.78 5.43 -19.33
C SER A 61 -1.68 4.69 -18.58
N LEU A 62 -1.30 5.18 -17.40
CA LEU A 62 -0.24 4.57 -16.58
C LEU A 62 -0.82 3.68 -15.48
N MET A 63 -0.41 2.42 -15.49
CA MET A 63 -0.69 1.42 -14.46
C MET A 63 0.62 1.09 -13.75
N THR A 64 0.56 0.93 -12.44
CA THR A 64 1.74 0.66 -11.59
C THR A 64 1.44 -0.49 -10.63
N GLY A 65 2.40 -0.85 -9.77
CA GLY A 65 2.08 -1.62 -8.58
C GLY A 65 1.26 -0.77 -7.59
N ALA A 66 1.88 0.33 -7.15
CA ALA A 66 1.26 1.33 -6.28
C ALA A 66 1.85 2.74 -6.53
N SER A 67 2.29 3.44 -5.49
CA SER A 67 2.91 4.77 -5.64
C SER A 67 4.36 4.70 -6.11
N LEU A 68 4.77 5.77 -6.80
CA LEU A 68 6.14 5.99 -7.25
C LEU A 68 6.88 6.97 -6.32
N GLY A 69 8.20 6.94 -6.39
CA GLY A 69 9.13 7.93 -5.86
C GLY A 69 9.75 8.75 -6.98
N ASN A 70 10.94 9.28 -6.69
CA ASN A 70 11.83 9.96 -7.64
C ASN A 70 11.14 11.08 -8.45
N ASP A 71 10.10 11.70 -7.88
CA ASP A 71 9.23 12.70 -8.52
C ASP A 71 8.62 12.22 -9.86
N LEU A 72 8.57 10.92 -10.15
CA LEU A 72 8.16 10.40 -11.47
C LEU A 72 6.71 10.78 -11.80
N ASP A 73 5.78 10.58 -10.86
CA ASP A 73 4.38 10.96 -11.03
C ASP A 73 4.24 12.49 -11.23
N LYS A 74 5.08 13.30 -10.55
CA LYS A 74 5.13 14.76 -10.73
C LYS A 74 5.64 15.14 -12.12
N GLU A 75 6.79 14.61 -12.55
CA GLU A 75 7.40 14.93 -13.85
C GLU A 75 6.46 14.59 -15.01
N LEU A 76 5.84 13.40 -14.96
CA LEU A 76 4.86 12.98 -15.95
C LEU A 76 3.59 13.86 -15.93
N THR A 77 3.15 14.30 -14.74
CA THR A 77 2.01 15.21 -14.60
C THR A 77 2.31 16.59 -15.17
N GLU A 78 3.46 17.18 -14.82
CA GLU A 78 3.88 18.51 -15.29
C GLU A 78 4.09 18.54 -16.81
N ALA A 79 4.55 17.42 -17.39
CA ALA A 79 4.70 17.25 -18.83
C ALA A 79 3.37 16.92 -19.56
N GLY A 80 2.26 16.78 -18.84
CA GLY A 80 0.94 16.49 -19.41
C GLY A 80 0.74 15.06 -19.91
N VAL A 81 1.63 14.13 -19.52
CA VAL A 81 1.69 12.75 -20.03
C VAL A 81 0.57 11.86 -19.51
N LEU A 82 0.01 12.15 -18.34
CA LEU A 82 -0.97 11.27 -17.71
C LEU A 82 -2.40 11.66 -18.11
N ALA A 83 -3.02 10.90 -19.02
CA ALA A 83 -4.47 10.97 -19.21
C ALA A 83 -5.21 10.17 -18.11
N ARG A 84 -4.64 9.02 -17.72
CA ARG A 84 -5.20 8.12 -16.71
C ARG A 84 -4.10 7.52 -15.84
N ARG A 85 -4.39 7.34 -14.55
CA ARG A 85 -3.47 6.76 -13.57
C ARG A 85 -4.18 5.75 -12.65
N MET A 86 -3.52 4.62 -12.36
CA MET A 86 -3.99 3.62 -11.39
C MET A 86 -2.81 2.77 -10.85
N PRO A 87 -2.96 2.01 -9.74
CA PRO A 87 -4.10 1.98 -8.82
C PRO A 87 -3.90 2.80 -7.53
N PHE A 88 -2.73 3.43 -7.36
CA PHE A 88 -2.40 4.20 -6.15
C PHE A 88 -1.31 5.22 -6.45
N GLN A 89 -1.34 6.39 -5.81
CA GLN A 89 -0.30 7.41 -5.97
C GLN A 89 0.01 8.12 -4.64
N VAL A 90 1.24 8.62 -4.49
CA VAL A 90 1.63 9.51 -3.37
C VAL A 90 2.53 10.60 -3.94
N ASP A 91 1.93 11.48 -4.73
CA ASP A 91 2.61 12.65 -5.28
C ASP A 91 1.68 13.86 -5.21
N SER A 92 2.17 14.97 -4.64
CA SER A 92 1.32 16.15 -4.42
C SER A 92 0.91 16.85 -5.72
N THR A 93 1.76 16.81 -6.75
CA THR A 93 1.49 17.45 -8.04
C THR A 93 0.43 16.65 -8.80
N LEU A 94 0.60 15.33 -8.89
CA LEU A 94 -0.39 14.43 -9.45
C LEU A 94 -1.70 14.48 -8.67
N ARG A 95 -1.67 14.41 -7.33
CA ARG A 95 -2.88 14.53 -6.50
C ARG A 95 -3.64 15.80 -6.77
N LYS A 96 -2.94 16.94 -6.91
CA LYS A 96 -3.58 18.20 -7.30
C LYS A 96 -4.24 18.09 -8.67
N ALA A 97 -3.54 17.51 -9.67
CA ALA A 97 -4.10 17.34 -11.01
C ALA A 97 -5.32 16.39 -11.03
N ILE A 98 -5.34 15.36 -10.18
CA ILE A 98 -6.48 14.46 -9.99
C ILE A 98 -7.67 15.23 -9.41
N ASN A 99 -7.45 15.96 -8.32
CA ASN A 99 -8.51 16.74 -7.67
C ASN A 99 -9.00 17.92 -8.52
N ASP A 100 -8.16 18.43 -9.44
CA ASP A 100 -8.54 19.42 -10.47
C ASP A 100 -9.27 18.77 -11.67
N GLY A 101 -9.43 17.44 -11.72
CA GLY A 101 -10.08 16.72 -12.81
C GLY A 101 -9.24 16.61 -14.10
N LYS A 102 -7.93 16.89 -14.05
CA LYS A 102 -7.02 16.89 -15.21
C LYS A 102 -6.44 15.50 -15.53
N VAL A 103 -6.33 14.64 -14.52
CA VAL A 103 -5.88 13.25 -14.68
C VAL A 103 -6.97 12.34 -14.14
N MET A 104 -7.42 11.38 -14.95
CA MET A 104 -8.43 10.42 -14.51
C MET A 104 -7.77 9.37 -13.60
N PHE A 105 -8.11 9.39 -12.33
CA PHE A 105 -7.56 8.45 -11.35
C PHE A 105 -8.57 7.34 -11.05
N ILE A 106 -8.06 6.12 -10.94
CA ILE A 106 -8.82 4.96 -10.45
C ILE A 106 -7.96 4.33 -9.38
N ASP A 107 -8.31 4.53 -8.12
CA ASP A 107 -7.78 3.69 -7.07
C ASP A 107 -8.53 2.36 -7.01
N GLN A 108 -7.78 1.28 -6.83
CA GLN A 108 -8.30 -0.08 -6.79
C GLN A 108 -7.75 -0.79 -5.56
N HIS A 109 -8.50 -1.78 -5.07
CA HIS A 109 -7.91 -2.82 -4.24
C HIS A 109 -6.69 -3.39 -4.96
N LEU A 110 -5.53 -3.37 -4.30
CA LEU A 110 -4.25 -3.62 -4.95
C LEU A 110 -4.14 -5.06 -5.46
N SER A 111 -4.84 -6.01 -4.84
CA SER A 111 -4.89 -7.39 -5.34
C SER A 111 -5.68 -7.55 -6.65
N GLU A 112 -6.61 -6.64 -6.95
CA GLU A 112 -7.64 -6.87 -7.97
C GLU A 112 -7.26 -6.38 -9.37
N THR A 113 -6.34 -5.42 -9.50
CA THR A 113 -5.97 -4.85 -10.80
C THR A 113 -5.61 -5.94 -11.81
N VAL A 114 -4.75 -6.88 -11.42
CA VAL A 114 -4.29 -7.95 -12.33
C VAL A 114 -5.32 -9.05 -12.53
N GLU A 115 -6.24 -9.24 -11.59
CA GLU A 115 -7.40 -10.11 -11.78
C GLU A 115 -8.34 -9.52 -12.84
N GLN A 116 -8.59 -8.20 -12.81
CA GLN A 116 -9.40 -7.53 -13.84
C GLN A 116 -8.73 -7.59 -15.22
N LEU A 117 -7.41 -7.37 -15.30
CA LEU A 117 -6.64 -7.49 -16.54
C LEU A 117 -6.76 -8.91 -17.13
N ARG A 118 -6.48 -9.93 -16.32
CA ARG A 118 -6.43 -11.33 -16.75
C ARG A 118 -7.79 -11.87 -17.22
N ASN A 119 -8.88 -11.35 -16.66
CA ASN A 119 -10.24 -11.74 -17.02
C ASN A 119 -10.92 -10.75 -18.00
N GLN A 120 -10.15 -9.89 -18.67
CA GLN A 120 -10.63 -8.99 -19.73
C GLN A 120 -11.64 -7.91 -19.27
N GLN A 121 -11.63 -7.56 -17.98
CA GLN A 121 -12.46 -6.51 -17.40
C GLN A 121 -11.76 -5.14 -17.41
N LEU A 122 -10.45 -5.13 -17.65
CA LEU A 122 -9.62 -3.93 -17.75
C LEU A 122 -8.68 -4.05 -18.97
N LYS A 123 -8.41 -2.94 -19.66
CA LYS A 123 -7.54 -2.92 -20.84
C LYS A 123 -6.11 -3.35 -20.46
N LEU A 124 -5.55 -4.30 -21.21
CA LEU A 124 -4.17 -4.75 -21.04
C LEU A 124 -3.15 -3.65 -21.35
N PRO A 125 -1.95 -3.65 -20.70
CA PRO A 125 -0.87 -2.77 -21.10
C PRO A 125 -0.43 -3.09 -22.53
N ASP A 126 -0.20 -2.08 -23.34
CA ASP A 126 0.40 -2.23 -24.66
C ASP A 126 1.91 -2.51 -24.51
N ILE A 127 2.56 -1.81 -23.58
CA ILE A 127 3.98 -1.95 -23.24
C ILE A 127 4.18 -2.02 -21.72
N ALA A 128 5.14 -2.82 -21.27
CA ALA A 128 5.58 -2.88 -19.89
C ALA A 128 6.98 -2.29 -19.72
N VAL A 129 7.21 -1.51 -18.66
CA VAL A 129 8.53 -0.94 -18.32
C VAL A 129 8.90 -1.39 -16.91
N ILE A 130 9.86 -2.32 -16.81
CA ILE A 130 10.16 -3.04 -15.58
C ILE A 130 11.61 -2.82 -15.16
N GLU A 131 11.82 -2.34 -13.93
CA GLU A 131 13.14 -2.30 -13.32
C GLU A 131 13.58 -3.70 -12.87
N ALA A 132 14.85 -4.01 -13.09
CA ALA A 132 15.41 -5.32 -12.86
C ALA A 132 16.83 -5.26 -12.30
N VAL A 133 17.15 -6.23 -11.45
CA VAL A 133 18.51 -6.49 -10.99
C VAL A 133 19.29 -7.18 -12.10
N ALA A 134 18.66 -8.16 -12.75
CA ALA A 134 19.26 -8.98 -13.78
C ALA A 134 18.22 -9.56 -14.73
N ILE A 135 18.69 -10.03 -15.89
CA ILE A 135 18.01 -10.94 -16.79
C ILE A 135 18.78 -12.26 -16.75
N THR A 136 18.06 -13.35 -16.47
CA THR A 136 18.60 -14.70 -16.37
C THR A 136 19.04 -15.26 -17.73
N GLU A 137 19.66 -16.44 -17.71
CA GLU A 137 20.08 -17.21 -18.88
C GLU A 137 18.91 -17.59 -19.78
N GLN A 138 17.71 -17.76 -19.21
CA GLN A 138 16.47 -18.02 -19.94
C GLN A 138 15.80 -16.74 -20.45
N GLY A 139 16.35 -15.56 -20.14
CA GLY A 139 15.77 -14.27 -20.47
C GLY A 139 14.64 -13.82 -19.53
N HIS A 140 14.44 -14.51 -18.40
CA HIS A 140 13.50 -14.09 -17.35
C HIS A 140 14.03 -12.90 -16.54
N ILE A 141 13.14 -12.06 -16.03
CA ILE A 141 13.48 -10.80 -15.37
C ILE A 141 13.54 -10.98 -13.85
N VAL A 142 14.66 -10.65 -13.21
CA VAL A 142 14.79 -10.61 -11.74
C VAL A 142 14.42 -9.21 -11.25
N PRO A 143 13.32 -9.04 -10.49
CA PRO A 143 12.92 -7.72 -9.98
C PRO A 143 13.91 -7.15 -8.98
N THR A 144 13.69 -5.90 -8.57
CA THR A 144 14.51 -5.18 -7.59
C THR A 144 13.88 -5.23 -6.19
N THR A 145 13.58 -4.09 -5.59
CA THR A 145 13.09 -3.95 -4.20
C THR A 145 11.58 -4.12 -4.06
N SER A 146 10.86 -4.30 -5.17
CA SER A 146 9.45 -4.69 -5.19
C SER A 146 9.13 -5.65 -6.33
N VAL A 147 8.01 -6.37 -6.20
CA VAL A 147 7.40 -7.12 -7.30
C VAL A 147 6.19 -6.35 -7.82
N GLY A 148 5.25 -5.99 -6.94
CA GLY A 148 4.01 -5.30 -7.32
C GLY A 148 3.23 -6.07 -8.41
N ASN A 149 2.83 -5.35 -9.45
CA ASN A 149 2.15 -5.90 -10.63
C ASN A 149 3.10 -6.29 -11.78
N SER A 150 4.41 -6.16 -11.58
CA SER A 150 5.43 -6.27 -12.65
C SER A 150 5.37 -7.60 -13.41
N ALA A 151 5.13 -8.70 -12.70
CA ALA A 151 5.02 -10.02 -13.32
C ALA A 151 3.86 -10.08 -14.33
N SER A 152 2.67 -9.66 -13.90
CA SER A 152 1.48 -9.60 -14.74
C SER A 152 1.64 -8.62 -15.90
N PHE A 153 2.23 -7.44 -15.67
CA PHE A 153 2.48 -6.47 -16.75
C PHE A 153 3.42 -7.02 -17.80
N ALA A 154 4.53 -7.64 -17.40
CA ALA A 154 5.48 -8.24 -18.35
C ALA A 154 4.87 -9.41 -19.13
N ILE A 155 3.99 -10.20 -18.49
CA ILE A 155 3.28 -11.31 -19.14
C ILE A 155 2.22 -10.79 -20.13
N PHE A 156 1.42 -9.79 -19.75
CA PHE A 156 0.30 -9.31 -20.58
C PHE A 156 0.70 -8.32 -21.68
N ALA A 157 1.72 -7.49 -21.47
CA ALA A 157 2.12 -6.48 -22.45
C ALA A 157 2.62 -7.11 -23.74
N LYS A 158 2.43 -6.44 -24.88
CA LYS A 158 2.95 -6.95 -26.18
C LYS A 158 4.47 -6.79 -26.26
N GLN A 159 4.97 -5.72 -25.66
CA GLN A 159 6.38 -5.34 -25.65
C GLN A 159 6.84 -5.08 -24.21
N VAL A 160 8.10 -5.35 -23.92
CA VAL A 160 8.72 -5.14 -22.60
C VAL A 160 10.00 -4.34 -22.77
N ILE A 161 10.12 -3.26 -22.01
CA ILE A 161 11.36 -2.53 -21.76
C ILE A 161 11.85 -2.95 -20.38
N VAL A 162 13.13 -3.29 -20.27
CA VAL A 162 13.76 -3.65 -19.00
C VAL A 162 14.80 -2.59 -18.63
N GLU A 163 14.69 -2.00 -17.45
CA GLU A 163 15.74 -1.14 -16.88
C GLU A 163 16.62 -1.98 -15.95
N ILE A 164 17.86 -2.26 -16.37
CA ILE A 164 18.86 -2.92 -15.52
C ILE A 164 19.51 -1.85 -14.65
N ASN A 165 19.16 -1.83 -13.37
CA ASN A 165 19.67 -0.83 -12.45
C ASN A 165 20.84 -1.37 -11.62
N MET A 166 22.00 -0.75 -11.82
CA MET A 166 23.27 -1.11 -11.20
C MET A 166 23.37 -0.67 -9.73
N ALA A 167 22.49 0.22 -9.26
CA ALA A 167 22.44 0.65 -7.86
C ALA A 167 21.96 -0.47 -6.92
N HIS A 168 21.26 -1.48 -7.44
CA HIS A 168 20.70 -2.57 -6.63
C HIS A 168 21.68 -3.73 -6.45
N ASN A 169 21.62 -4.37 -5.29
CA ASN A 169 22.48 -5.52 -4.98
C ASN A 169 22.10 -6.73 -5.86
N ALA A 170 23.09 -7.38 -6.49
CA ALA A 170 22.88 -8.60 -7.29
C ALA A 170 22.20 -9.71 -6.48
N ASN A 171 22.50 -9.75 -5.18
CA ASN A 171 22.03 -10.79 -4.26
C ASN A 171 20.53 -10.68 -3.94
N LEU A 172 19.83 -9.68 -4.48
CA LEU A 172 18.37 -9.67 -4.51
C LEU A 172 17.82 -10.86 -5.32
N GLU A 173 18.57 -11.41 -6.27
CA GLU A 173 18.16 -12.63 -6.96
C GLU A 173 17.95 -13.79 -5.97
N GLY A 174 16.74 -14.36 -5.97
CA GLY A 174 16.31 -15.36 -5.01
C GLY A 174 15.42 -14.82 -3.87
N LEU A 175 15.34 -13.50 -3.68
CA LEU A 175 14.43 -12.91 -2.68
C LEU A 175 12.96 -13.06 -3.10
N HIS A 176 12.66 -13.03 -4.39
CA HIS A 176 11.30 -13.01 -4.92
C HIS A 176 10.69 -14.42 -5.07
N ASP A 177 9.36 -14.49 -4.98
CA ASP A 177 8.54 -15.67 -5.25
C ASP A 177 7.38 -15.30 -6.18
N ILE A 178 7.64 -15.40 -7.48
CA ILE A 178 6.75 -15.01 -8.57
C ILE A 178 5.78 -16.14 -8.88
N TYR A 179 4.53 -15.94 -8.49
CA TYR A 179 3.43 -16.88 -8.74
C TYR A 179 2.25 -16.17 -9.39
N ILE A 180 1.69 -16.76 -10.44
CA ILE A 180 0.47 -16.30 -11.11
C ILE A 180 -0.61 -17.36 -10.88
N PRO A 181 -1.80 -16.99 -10.34
CA PRO A 181 -2.85 -17.98 -10.13
C PRO A 181 -3.28 -18.62 -11.44
N THR A 182 -3.68 -19.90 -11.38
CA THR A 182 -4.25 -20.60 -12.54
C THR A 182 -5.52 -19.93 -13.06
N TYR A 183 -5.89 -20.22 -14.31
CA TYR A 183 -6.87 -19.42 -15.05
C TYR A 183 -8.29 -19.98 -14.90
N ARG A 184 -9.28 -19.08 -14.91
CA ARG A 184 -10.71 -19.43 -14.96
C ARG A 184 -11.04 -20.06 -16.33
N PRO A 185 -12.05 -20.96 -16.41
CA PRO A 185 -13.01 -21.34 -15.36
C PRO A 185 -12.54 -22.46 -14.42
N THR A 186 -11.35 -23.05 -14.65
CA THR A 186 -10.82 -24.19 -13.88
C THR A 186 -9.69 -23.79 -12.94
N ARG A 187 -9.83 -22.63 -12.28
CA ARG A 187 -8.81 -22.15 -11.34
C ARG A 187 -8.70 -23.13 -10.16
N THR A 188 -7.48 -23.51 -9.84
CA THR A 188 -7.12 -24.28 -8.64
C THR A 188 -6.77 -23.34 -7.48
N PRO A 189 -6.86 -23.80 -6.22
CA PRO A 189 -6.49 -23.00 -5.06
C PRO A 189 -5.04 -22.50 -5.13
N ILE A 190 -4.76 -21.35 -4.51
CA ILE A 190 -3.38 -20.89 -4.33
C ILE A 190 -2.73 -21.79 -3.26
N PRO A 191 -1.64 -22.51 -3.54
CA PRO A 191 -1.10 -23.53 -2.65
C PRO A 191 -0.21 -22.96 -1.54
N LEU A 192 -0.53 -21.77 -1.01
CA LEU A 192 0.16 -21.13 0.10
C LEU A 192 -0.63 -21.36 1.40
N VAL A 193 0.04 -21.96 2.39
CA VAL A 193 -0.55 -22.28 3.69
C VAL A 193 0.27 -21.73 4.86
N LYS A 194 1.50 -21.27 4.62
CA LYS A 194 2.38 -20.58 5.57
C LYS A 194 3.02 -19.35 4.94
N VAL A 195 3.43 -18.41 5.79
CA VAL A 195 4.01 -17.11 5.39
C VAL A 195 5.30 -17.25 4.57
N ASP A 196 6.05 -18.33 4.77
CA ASP A 196 7.38 -18.63 4.24
C ASP A 196 7.36 -19.63 3.08
N ASP A 197 6.19 -20.13 2.67
CA ASP A 197 6.08 -21.03 1.52
C ASP A 197 6.60 -20.34 0.24
N ARG A 198 7.42 -21.04 -0.55
CA ARG A 198 7.82 -20.62 -1.90
C ARG A 198 6.99 -21.44 -2.90
N ILE A 199 6.10 -20.78 -3.64
CA ILE A 199 5.12 -21.44 -4.53
C ILE A 199 5.35 -21.13 -6.01
N GLY A 200 6.31 -20.26 -6.33
CA GLY A 200 6.59 -19.76 -7.65
C GLY A 200 8.07 -19.84 -8.03
N SER A 201 8.52 -18.85 -8.82
CA SER A 201 9.90 -18.75 -9.32
C SER A 201 10.60 -17.49 -8.82
N THR A 202 11.93 -17.47 -8.84
CA THR A 202 12.73 -16.31 -8.37
C THR A 202 12.86 -15.17 -9.39
N ALA A 203 12.40 -15.40 -10.61
CA ALA A 203 12.37 -14.43 -11.71
C ALA A 203 11.01 -14.47 -12.41
N ILE A 204 10.63 -13.38 -13.08
CA ILE A 204 9.42 -13.25 -13.88
C ILE A 204 9.61 -13.98 -15.21
N PRO A 205 8.88 -15.08 -15.45
CA PRO A 205 8.98 -15.80 -16.71
C PRO A 205 8.25 -15.05 -17.83
N ILE A 206 8.96 -14.72 -18.90
CA ILE A 206 8.41 -14.14 -20.13
C ILE A 206 9.14 -14.70 -21.36
N ASP A 207 8.52 -14.60 -22.54
CA ASP A 207 9.22 -14.81 -23.81
C ASP A 207 10.23 -13.67 -24.03
N PRO A 208 11.55 -13.96 -24.12
CA PRO A 208 12.58 -12.94 -24.33
C PRO A 208 12.40 -12.15 -25.64
N ALA A 209 11.68 -12.70 -26.63
CA ALA A 209 11.39 -12.01 -27.88
C ALA A 209 10.51 -10.76 -27.67
N LYS A 210 9.77 -10.68 -26.55
CA LYS A 210 8.98 -9.50 -26.16
C LYS A 210 9.86 -8.35 -25.67
N ILE A 211 11.11 -8.61 -25.30
CA ILE A 211 12.04 -7.56 -24.84
C ILE A 211 12.48 -6.74 -26.04
N VAL A 212 11.99 -5.51 -26.12
CA VAL A 212 12.25 -4.59 -27.24
C VAL A 212 13.36 -3.60 -26.94
N GLY A 213 13.63 -3.32 -25.66
CA GLY A 213 14.71 -2.45 -25.23
C GLY A 213 15.20 -2.79 -23.83
N ILE A 214 16.51 -2.64 -23.62
CA ILE A 214 17.16 -2.74 -22.31
C ILE A 214 17.89 -1.44 -22.05
N VAL A 215 17.61 -0.78 -20.93
CA VAL A 215 18.26 0.46 -20.53
C VAL A 215 19.13 0.16 -19.31
N ILE A 216 20.37 0.64 -19.31
CA ILE A 216 21.26 0.51 -18.14
C ILE A 216 21.14 1.78 -17.32
N THR A 217 20.84 1.63 -16.02
CA THR A 217 20.66 2.74 -15.08
C THR A 217 21.51 2.54 -13.84
N GLU A 218 21.70 3.60 -13.06
CA GLU A 218 22.38 3.55 -11.76
C GLU A 218 21.78 4.65 -10.88
N GLN A 219 20.60 4.39 -10.33
CA GLN A 219 19.86 5.38 -9.52
C GLN A 219 19.16 4.68 -8.36
N PRO A 220 19.36 5.14 -7.10
CA PRO A 220 18.69 4.53 -5.96
C PRO A 220 17.19 4.82 -5.98
N ASP A 221 16.44 3.98 -5.26
CA ASP A 221 15.06 4.27 -4.88
C ASP A 221 14.98 5.48 -3.95
N SER A 222 13.86 6.21 -4.01
CA SER A 222 13.59 7.25 -3.02
C SER A 222 13.36 6.63 -1.64
N PRO A 223 14.02 7.14 -0.58
CA PRO A 223 13.86 6.58 0.76
C PRO A 223 12.45 6.80 1.29
N SER A 224 12.06 5.94 2.22
CA SER A 224 10.86 6.15 3.04
C SER A 224 10.97 7.46 3.83
N THR A 225 9.84 8.17 3.93
CA THR A 225 9.71 9.43 4.67
C THR A 225 8.99 9.23 6.00
N VAL A 226 9.02 8.01 6.56
CA VAL A 226 8.46 7.74 7.89
C VAL A 226 9.14 8.62 8.94
N LEU A 227 8.33 9.15 9.84
CA LEU A 227 8.80 9.94 10.97
C LEU A 227 9.06 9.01 12.16
N PRO A 228 9.99 9.37 13.07
CA PRO A 228 10.14 8.65 14.32
C PRO A 228 8.82 8.66 15.13
N PRO A 229 8.58 7.66 15.98
CA PRO A 229 7.46 7.68 16.91
C PRO A 229 7.46 8.95 17.77
N ASP A 230 6.26 9.47 18.02
CA ASP A 230 5.96 10.54 18.97
C ASP A 230 5.06 10.00 20.10
N ASP A 231 4.78 10.81 21.12
CA ASP A 231 3.99 10.39 22.29
C ASP A 231 2.59 9.89 21.90
N GLU A 232 1.97 10.47 20.88
CA GLU A 232 0.62 10.10 20.42
C GLU A 232 0.64 8.73 19.73
N THR A 233 1.59 8.51 18.81
CA THR A 233 1.76 7.22 18.13
C THR A 233 2.22 6.11 19.09
N GLN A 234 3.02 6.44 20.10
CA GLN A 234 3.35 5.52 21.18
C GLN A 234 2.11 5.20 22.04
N GLY A 235 1.24 6.18 22.31
CA GLY A 235 -0.05 5.97 22.98
C GLY A 235 -0.93 4.97 22.24
N ILE A 236 -1.09 5.16 20.92
CA ILE A 236 -1.78 4.21 20.03
C ILE A 236 -1.17 2.80 20.15
N ALA A 237 0.15 2.69 20.05
CA ALA A 237 0.86 1.41 20.16
C ALA A 237 0.60 0.73 21.52
N ASN A 238 0.65 1.49 22.62
CA ASN A 238 0.43 0.99 23.97
C ASN A 238 -0.99 0.45 24.18
N HIS A 239 -2.01 1.15 23.67
CA HIS A 239 -3.39 0.68 23.72
C HIS A 239 -3.55 -0.65 22.98
N LEU A 240 -2.96 -0.75 21.79
CA LEU A 240 -3.03 -1.96 20.98
C LEU A 240 -2.28 -3.13 21.62
N ILE A 241 -1.08 -2.90 22.16
CA ILE A 241 -0.31 -3.91 22.91
C ILE A 241 -1.09 -4.40 24.12
N ASN A 242 -1.74 -3.50 24.86
CA ASN A 242 -2.57 -3.87 26.00
C ASN A 242 -3.77 -4.72 25.59
N PHE A 243 -4.42 -4.37 24.48
CA PHE A 243 -5.49 -5.20 23.90
C PHE A 243 -4.99 -6.61 23.54
N PHE A 244 -3.85 -6.74 22.84
CA PHE A 244 -3.30 -8.06 22.53
C PHE A 244 -2.92 -8.85 23.79
N LYS A 245 -2.39 -8.20 24.84
CA LYS A 245 -2.14 -8.86 26.14
C LYS A 245 -3.42 -9.43 26.72
N GLN A 246 -4.54 -8.70 26.62
CA GLN A 246 -5.85 -9.16 27.09
C GLN A 246 -6.40 -10.32 26.25
N GLU A 247 -6.25 -10.28 24.92
CA GLU A 247 -6.65 -11.38 24.04
C GLU A 247 -5.85 -12.67 24.34
N VAL A 248 -4.55 -12.54 24.60
CA VAL A 248 -3.69 -13.66 24.99
C VAL A 248 -4.06 -14.19 26.38
N ALA A 249 -4.23 -13.32 27.37
CA ALA A 249 -4.61 -13.72 28.73
C ALA A 249 -5.98 -14.41 28.77
N ALA A 250 -6.90 -14.02 27.88
CA ALA A 250 -8.20 -14.64 27.75
C ALA A 250 -8.22 -15.92 26.89
N GLY A 251 -7.07 -16.35 26.36
CA GLY A 251 -6.96 -17.56 25.54
C GLY A 251 -7.59 -17.42 24.15
N ARG A 252 -7.89 -16.20 23.69
CA ARG A 252 -8.41 -15.93 22.33
C ARG A 252 -7.29 -15.83 21.29
N MET A 253 -6.07 -15.55 21.74
CA MET A 253 -4.88 -15.44 20.90
C MET A 253 -3.68 -16.10 21.58
N THR A 254 -2.69 -16.53 20.80
CA THR A 254 -1.43 -17.04 21.36
C THR A 254 -0.40 -15.91 21.54
N ASN A 255 0.68 -16.16 22.27
CA ASN A 255 1.76 -15.19 22.41
C ASN A 255 2.54 -14.91 21.09
N LYS A 256 2.25 -15.68 20.03
CA LYS A 256 2.74 -15.44 18.66
C LYS A 256 1.82 -14.53 17.85
N LEU A 257 0.71 -14.10 18.43
CA LEU A 257 -0.39 -13.40 17.76
C LEU A 257 -0.88 -14.21 16.53
N GLY A 258 -1.20 -13.52 15.45
CA GLY A 258 -1.30 -14.05 14.09
C GLY A 258 -0.33 -13.32 13.17
N PRO A 259 -0.20 -13.71 11.89
CA PRO A 259 0.67 -13.01 10.96
C PRO A 259 0.21 -11.55 10.79
N LEU A 260 1.15 -10.63 10.96
CA LEU A 260 0.89 -9.20 11.00
C LEU A 260 0.96 -8.59 9.60
N GLN A 261 -0.02 -7.75 9.28
CA GLN A 261 0.05 -6.77 8.20
C GLN A 261 0.03 -5.36 8.80
N ALA A 262 0.95 -4.52 8.35
CA ALA A 262 1.00 -3.11 8.73
C ALA A 262 0.92 -2.25 7.47
N GLY A 263 0.01 -1.27 7.48
CA GLY A 263 -0.17 -0.33 6.39
C GLY A 263 1.01 0.63 6.26
N ILE A 264 1.03 1.43 5.19
CA ILE A 264 2.07 2.42 4.99
C ILE A 264 1.92 3.62 5.93
N GLY A 265 3.04 4.29 6.22
CA GLY A 265 3.07 5.57 6.94
C GLY A 265 3.61 5.51 8.36
N SER A 266 3.79 6.68 8.97
CA SER A 266 4.48 6.81 10.26
C SER A 266 3.72 6.16 11.41
N ILE A 267 2.38 6.22 11.42
CA ILE A 267 1.57 5.67 12.53
C ILE A 267 1.69 4.15 12.58
N ALA A 268 1.40 3.45 11.47
CA ALA A 268 1.53 2.00 11.40
C ALA A 268 2.97 1.53 11.69
N ASN A 269 3.99 2.22 11.16
CA ASN A 269 5.38 1.91 11.46
C ASN A 269 5.71 2.07 12.96
N ALA A 270 5.23 3.14 13.60
CA ALA A 270 5.42 3.37 15.03
C ALA A 270 4.74 2.32 15.89
N VAL A 271 3.51 1.90 15.54
CA VAL A 271 2.81 0.79 16.21
C VAL A 271 3.63 -0.49 16.16
N MET A 272 4.21 -0.82 15.01
CA MET A 272 5.06 -2.01 14.86
C MET A 272 6.36 -1.91 15.65
N CYS A 273 7.01 -0.73 15.69
CA CYS A 273 8.16 -0.50 16.56
C CYS A 273 7.82 -0.73 18.04
N GLY A 274 6.62 -0.36 18.48
CA GLY A 274 6.16 -0.60 19.86
C GLY A 274 6.11 -2.08 20.26
N LEU A 275 6.02 -3.01 19.29
CA LEU A 275 6.02 -4.44 19.57
C LEU A 275 7.39 -4.97 20.04
N ILE A 276 8.48 -4.20 19.88
CA ILE A 276 9.81 -4.57 20.36
C ILE A 276 9.80 -4.78 21.88
N ASP A 277 9.18 -3.87 22.62
CA ASP A 277 9.11 -3.90 24.09
C ASP A 277 7.86 -4.64 24.62
N SER A 278 7.28 -5.51 23.79
CA SER A 278 6.10 -6.30 24.11
C SER A 278 6.45 -7.73 24.56
N PRO A 279 5.54 -8.46 25.22
CA PRO A 279 5.79 -9.86 25.62
C PRO A 279 5.65 -10.85 24.46
N PHE A 280 5.23 -10.40 23.27
CA PHE A 280 4.98 -11.28 22.13
C PHE A 280 6.30 -11.73 21.51
N GLU A 281 6.33 -12.97 21.01
CA GLU A 281 7.53 -13.63 20.50
C GLU A 281 7.19 -14.45 19.25
N ASP A 282 8.21 -14.83 18.46
CA ASP A 282 8.04 -15.63 17.23
C ASP A 282 6.97 -15.04 16.28
N LEU A 283 6.95 -13.71 16.16
CA LEU A 283 6.04 -13.03 15.25
C LEU A 283 6.35 -13.43 13.81
N THR A 284 5.35 -13.33 12.96
CA THR A 284 5.50 -13.41 11.51
C THR A 284 4.75 -12.26 10.85
N MET A 285 5.19 -11.86 9.66
CA MET A 285 4.51 -10.85 8.85
C MET A 285 4.07 -11.45 7.52
N TYR A 286 2.83 -11.15 7.15
CA TYR A 286 2.31 -11.34 5.81
C TYR A 286 1.63 -10.04 5.42
N SER A 287 2.44 -9.13 4.89
CA SER A 287 2.09 -7.74 4.65
C SER A 287 2.15 -7.41 3.16
N GLU A 288 1.75 -6.20 2.82
CA GLU A 288 1.97 -5.62 1.50
C GLU A 288 3.36 -4.97 1.40
N VAL A 289 3.72 -4.19 2.42
CA VAL A 289 4.96 -3.42 2.48
C VAL A 289 5.76 -3.80 3.72
N LEU A 290 7.07 -3.89 3.54
CA LEU A 290 8.05 -4.06 4.61
C LEU A 290 8.79 -2.73 4.80
N GLN A 291 8.70 -2.17 6.01
CA GLN A 291 9.25 -0.87 6.38
C GLN A 291 10.34 -1.04 7.45
N ASP A 292 10.91 0.07 7.93
CA ASP A 292 11.96 0.08 8.96
C ASP A 292 11.63 -0.83 10.15
N SER A 293 10.40 -0.74 10.67
CA SER A 293 9.92 -1.55 11.80
C SER A 293 10.00 -3.06 11.57
N THR A 294 9.88 -3.54 10.33
CA THR A 294 10.07 -4.96 9.99
C THR A 294 11.49 -5.41 10.36
N PHE A 295 12.48 -4.62 9.98
CA PHE A 295 13.89 -4.93 10.22
C PHE A 295 14.27 -4.69 11.68
N ASP A 296 13.70 -3.68 12.33
CA ASP A 296 13.88 -3.46 13.76
C ASP A 296 13.38 -4.66 14.59
N LEU A 297 12.22 -5.23 14.22
CA LEU A 297 11.68 -6.43 14.88
C LEU A 297 12.49 -7.69 14.59
N ILE A 298 13.05 -7.85 13.38
CA ILE A 298 13.97 -8.95 13.07
C ILE A 298 15.26 -8.81 13.90
N ASP A 299 15.80 -7.60 13.99
CA ASP A 299 17.01 -7.30 14.76
C ASP A 299 16.82 -7.53 16.25
N ALA A 300 15.63 -7.24 16.77
CA ALA A 300 15.24 -7.51 18.15
C ALA A 300 14.96 -9.01 18.43
N GLY A 301 14.97 -9.88 17.42
CA GLY A 301 14.64 -11.29 17.55
C GLY A 301 13.14 -11.59 17.74
N LYS A 302 12.28 -10.57 17.57
CA LYS A 302 10.83 -10.66 17.74
C LYS A 302 10.13 -11.21 16.50
N LEU A 303 10.61 -10.85 15.31
CA LEU A 303 10.04 -11.24 14.02
C LEU A 303 10.91 -12.31 13.35
N SER A 304 10.32 -13.48 13.14
CA SER A 304 11.01 -14.65 12.57
C SER A 304 11.06 -14.62 11.04
N PHE A 305 10.02 -14.11 10.39
CA PHE A 305 9.89 -14.09 8.94
C PHE A 305 8.93 -12.99 8.47
N ALA A 306 9.21 -12.37 7.32
CA ALA A 306 8.33 -11.37 6.71
C ALA A 306 8.12 -11.60 5.21
N SER A 307 6.86 -11.74 4.83
CA SER A 307 6.40 -11.73 3.44
C SER A 307 5.85 -10.36 3.07
N GLY A 308 6.25 -9.83 1.91
CA GLY A 308 5.80 -8.56 1.37
C GLY A 308 5.68 -8.57 -0.15
N SER A 309 5.28 -7.44 -0.73
CA SER A 309 5.42 -7.15 -2.17
C SER A 309 6.46 -6.06 -2.43
N SER A 310 6.77 -5.25 -1.42
CA SER A 310 7.71 -4.13 -1.50
C SER A 310 8.53 -3.95 -0.21
N ILE A 311 9.79 -3.53 -0.34
CA ILE A 311 10.64 -3.04 0.76
C ILE A 311 10.92 -1.56 0.53
N THR A 312 10.49 -0.71 1.46
CA THR A 312 10.74 0.75 1.41
C THR A 312 11.25 1.24 2.75
N LEU A 313 12.49 1.75 2.77
CA LEU A 313 13.24 1.99 4.00
C LEU A 313 13.76 3.41 4.07
N SER A 314 13.92 3.93 5.29
CA SER A 314 14.66 5.18 5.49
C SER A 314 16.10 5.02 4.99
N SER A 315 16.75 6.12 4.61
CA SER A 315 18.07 6.05 3.96
C SER A 315 19.11 5.25 4.76
N ARG A 316 19.12 5.41 6.09
CA ARG A 316 20.06 4.68 6.97
C ARG A 316 19.73 3.19 7.01
N ARG A 317 18.47 2.82 7.20
CA ARG A 317 18.05 1.42 7.27
C ARG A 317 18.21 0.72 5.92
N ASN A 318 17.94 1.43 4.81
CA ASN A 318 18.17 0.95 3.45
C ASN A 318 19.64 0.55 3.23
N ALA A 319 20.58 1.41 3.60
CA ALA A 319 22.01 1.14 3.45
C ALA A 319 22.47 -0.06 4.31
N ASP A 320 21.94 -0.18 5.53
CA ASP A 320 22.21 -1.32 6.41
C ASP A 320 21.68 -2.64 5.82
N VAL A 321 20.42 -2.67 5.41
CA VAL A 321 19.76 -3.88 4.90
C VAL A 321 20.37 -4.33 3.58
N PHE A 322 20.41 -3.48 2.55
CA PHE A 322 20.88 -3.91 1.23
C PHE A 322 22.40 -4.02 1.13
N GLY A 323 23.14 -3.35 2.02
CA GLY A 323 24.57 -3.56 2.21
C GLY A 323 24.91 -4.90 2.87
N ASN A 324 23.99 -5.47 3.66
CA ASN A 324 24.18 -6.71 4.41
C ASN A 324 23.05 -7.73 4.15
N LEU A 325 22.55 -7.81 2.92
CA LEU A 325 21.30 -8.51 2.60
C LEU A 325 21.28 -9.99 3.04
N GLU A 326 22.42 -10.68 3.03
CA GLU A 326 22.53 -12.08 3.48
C GLU A 326 22.10 -12.30 4.94
N ARG A 327 22.15 -11.26 5.79
CA ARG A 327 21.64 -11.31 7.18
C ARG A 327 20.12 -11.45 7.26
N TYR A 328 19.41 -11.00 6.21
CA TYR A 328 17.96 -10.87 6.19
C TYR A 328 17.30 -11.76 5.11
N LYS A 329 18.04 -12.15 4.07
CA LYS A 329 17.48 -12.80 2.87
C LYS A 329 16.73 -14.10 3.17
N ASP A 330 17.18 -14.88 4.15
CA ASP A 330 16.55 -16.12 4.61
C ASP A 330 15.28 -15.88 5.45
N LYS A 331 15.03 -14.64 5.87
CA LYS A 331 13.87 -14.22 6.68
C LYS A 331 12.84 -13.45 5.88
N LEU A 332 13.02 -13.34 4.56
CA LEU A 332 12.23 -12.47 3.70
C LEU A 332 11.76 -13.20 2.43
N VAL A 333 10.60 -12.77 1.92
CA VAL A 333 10.13 -13.10 0.58
C VAL A 333 9.33 -11.94 0.00
N LEU A 334 9.57 -11.64 -1.28
CA LEU A 334 8.77 -10.67 -2.05
C LEU A 334 7.89 -11.37 -3.08
N ARG A 335 6.59 -11.12 -3.03
CA ARG A 335 5.57 -11.77 -3.86
C ARG A 335 4.87 -10.73 -4.74
N PRO A 336 4.26 -11.12 -5.87
CA PRO A 336 3.33 -10.23 -6.57
C PRO A 336 2.25 -9.69 -5.62
N GLN A 337 1.83 -8.44 -5.82
CA GLN A 337 0.86 -7.83 -4.90
C GLN A 337 -0.50 -8.56 -4.88
N GLU A 338 -0.88 -9.22 -5.99
CA GLU A 338 -2.05 -10.11 -6.02
C GLU A 338 -1.94 -11.21 -4.96
N ILE A 339 -0.73 -11.74 -4.70
CA ILE A 339 -0.51 -12.84 -3.77
C ILE A 339 -0.35 -12.33 -2.35
N SER A 340 0.43 -11.27 -2.12
CA SER A 340 0.58 -10.66 -0.79
C SER A 340 -0.74 -10.14 -0.23
N ASN A 341 -1.67 -9.75 -1.11
CA ASN A 341 -2.96 -9.18 -0.73
C ASN A 341 -4.14 -10.12 -1.03
N HIS A 342 -3.90 -11.35 -1.47
CA HIS A 342 -4.98 -12.19 -1.99
C HIS A 342 -6.03 -12.52 -0.90
N PRO A 343 -7.33 -12.24 -1.11
CA PRO A 343 -8.37 -12.52 -0.11
C PRO A 343 -8.39 -13.98 0.40
N GLU A 344 -8.17 -14.96 -0.49
CA GLU A 344 -8.07 -16.38 -0.12
C GLU A 344 -6.94 -16.63 0.89
N VAL A 345 -5.79 -15.97 0.70
CA VAL A 345 -4.61 -16.17 1.53
C VAL A 345 -4.72 -15.39 2.83
N VAL A 346 -5.14 -14.12 2.77
CA VAL A 346 -5.36 -13.27 3.94
C VAL A 346 -6.30 -13.97 4.93
N ARG A 347 -7.43 -14.48 4.45
CA ARG A 347 -8.38 -15.20 5.29
C ARG A 347 -7.85 -16.54 5.80
N ARG A 348 -7.13 -17.29 4.96
CA ARG A 348 -6.55 -18.59 5.33
C ARG A 348 -5.52 -18.47 6.44
N LEU A 349 -4.66 -17.46 6.37
CA LEU A 349 -3.60 -17.21 7.34
C LEU A 349 -4.10 -16.55 8.63
N GLY A 350 -5.31 -15.97 8.62
CA GLY A 350 -5.87 -15.27 9.77
C GLY A 350 -5.08 -14.01 10.11
N ILE A 351 -4.86 -13.15 9.12
CA ILE A 351 -4.04 -11.94 9.26
C ILE A 351 -4.62 -10.98 10.31
N ILE A 352 -3.75 -10.36 11.09
CA ILE A 352 -4.09 -9.16 11.89
C ILE A 352 -3.66 -7.94 11.06
N GLY A 353 -4.63 -7.20 10.53
CA GLY A 353 -4.38 -6.05 9.67
C GLY A 353 -4.44 -4.74 10.44
N ILE A 354 -3.37 -3.95 10.42
CA ILE A 354 -3.26 -2.65 11.09
C ILE A 354 -3.11 -1.57 10.02
N ASN A 355 -4.16 -0.79 9.79
CA ASN A 355 -4.22 0.22 8.73
C ASN A 355 -4.51 1.62 9.28
N THR A 356 -4.06 2.66 8.58
CA THR A 356 -4.27 4.05 9.03
C THR A 356 -5.57 4.61 8.46
N ALA A 357 -6.44 5.17 9.30
CA ALA A 357 -7.65 5.88 8.89
C ALA A 357 -7.36 7.38 8.66
N LEU A 358 -8.06 7.99 7.70
CA LEU A 358 -8.16 9.45 7.57
C LEU A 358 -9.13 10.00 8.62
N GLU A 359 -10.33 9.42 8.64
CA GLU A 359 -11.37 9.64 9.65
C GLU A 359 -12.22 8.37 9.79
N PHE A 360 -12.93 8.24 10.91
CA PHE A 360 -13.97 7.23 11.10
C PHE A 360 -15.18 7.82 11.83
N ASP A 361 -16.34 7.23 11.65
CA ASP A 361 -17.57 7.73 12.27
C ASP A 361 -17.98 6.98 13.54
N LEU A 362 -19.01 7.50 14.20
CA LEU A 362 -19.63 6.90 15.38
C LEU A 362 -20.09 5.45 15.15
N TYR A 363 -20.28 5.00 13.92
CA TYR A 363 -20.76 3.65 13.63
C TYR A 363 -19.64 2.71 13.20
N GLY A 364 -18.41 3.21 13.12
CA GLY A 364 -17.22 2.44 12.77
C GLY A 364 -17.00 2.29 11.27
N ASN A 365 -17.65 3.11 10.43
CA ASN A 365 -17.22 3.21 9.03
C ASN A 365 -15.93 4.03 8.96
N VAL A 366 -15.02 3.69 8.04
CA VAL A 366 -13.72 4.32 7.89
C VAL A 366 -13.56 4.93 6.50
N ASN A 367 -13.04 6.15 6.48
CA ASN A 367 -12.52 6.83 5.31
C ASN A 367 -11.00 6.72 5.31
N SER A 368 -10.43 6.25 4.20
CA SER A 368 -8.99 6.13 3.98
C SER A 368 -8.47 7.08 2.90
N THR A 369 -9.38 7.76 2.17
CA THR A 369 -9.03 8.33 0.86
C THR A 369 -9.42 9.80 0.67
N HIS A 370 -10.62 10.22 1.03
CA HIS A 370 -11.17 11.51 0.58
C HIS A 370 -11.31 12.52 1.73
N VAL A 371 -10.54 13.61 1.69
CA VAL A 371 -10.77 14.75 2.59
C VAL A 371 -12.06 15.46 2.17
N CYS A 372 -12.99 15.61 3.12
CA CYS A 372 -14.33 16.20 2.90
C CYS A 372 -15.08 15.53 1.74
N GLY A 373 -14.94 14.21 1.60
CA GLY A 373 -15.71 13.40 0.66
C GLY A 373 -15.37 13.57 -0.83
N THR A 374 -14.47 14.50 -1.16
CA THR A 374 -14.23 14.89 -2.56
C THR A 374 -12.76 14.95 -2.95
N ARG A 375 -11.86 15.24 -2.02
CA ARG A 375 -10.43 15.43 -2.33
C ARG A 375 -9.64 14.16 -2.03
N MET A 376 -9.24 13.46 -3.08
CA MET A 376 -8.35 12.30 -3.00
C MET A 376 -7.04 12.64 -2.31
N MET A 377 -6.62 11.78 -1.40
CA MET A 377 -5.28 11.75 -0.81
C MET A 377 -4.36 10.86 -1.64
N ASN A 378 -4.44 9.54 -1.47
CA ASN A 378 -3.54 8.59 -2.11
C ASN A 378 -4.29 7.52 -2.93
N GLY A 379 -5.27 6.88 -2.29
CA GLY A 379 -6.09 5.79 -2.83
C GLY A 379 -6.38 4.76 -1.72
N ILE A 380 -7.33 3.85 -1.95
CA ILE A 380 -7.68 2.81 -0.98
C ILE A 380 -6.51 1.85 -0.71
N GLY A 381 -5.71 1.55 -1.73
CA GLY A 381 -4.58 0.64 -1.59
C GLY A 381 -5.02 -0.77 -1.18
N GLY A 382 -4.17 -1.46 -0.42
CA GLY A 382 -4.47 -2.80 0.10
C GLY A 382 -5.33 -2.81 1.36
N SER A 383 -5.70 -1.66 1.94
CA SER A 383 -6.42 -1.66 3.23
C SER A 383 -7.73 -2.46 3.16
N GLY A 384 -8.45 -2.40 2.03
CA GLY A 384 -9.66 -3.18 1.82
C GLY A 384 -9.39 -4.68 1.59
N ASP A 385 -8.28 -5.03 0.92
CA ASP A 385 -7.87 -6.43 0.73
C ASP A 385 -7.68 -7.13 2.09
N PHE A 386 -7.03 -6.43 3.03
CA PHE A 386 -6.79 -6.93 4.38
C PHE A 386 -8.00 -6.80 5.29
N ALA A 387 -8.60 -5.60 5.43
CA ALA A 387 -9.67 -5.34 6.39
C ALA A 387 -10.87 -6.29 6.23
N ARG A 388 -11.31 -6.54 4.98
CA ARG A 388 -12.43 -7.44 4.68
C ARG A 388 -12.16 -8.90 5.06
N ASN A 389 -10.90 -9.32 5.03
CA ASN A 389 -10.52 -10.74 5.09
C ASN A 389 -9.68 -11.12 6.31
N ALA A 390 -9.29 -10.13 7.11
CA ALA A 390 -8.47 -10.30 8.31
C ALA A 390 -9.20 -11.11 9.38
N HIS A 391 -8.41 -11.73 10.26
CA HIS A 391 -8.90 -12.22 11.54
C HIS A 391 -9.31 -11.07 12.47
N LEU A 392 -8.53 -9.97 12.45
CA LEU A 392 -8.83 -8.71 13.12
C LEU A 392 -8.47 -7.55 12.19
N ALA A 393 -9.47 -6.73 11.84
CA ALA A 393 -9.30 -5.49 11.10
C ALA A 393 -9.19 -4.31 12.06
N ILE A 394 -7.97 -3.75 12.16
CA ILE A 394 -7.61 -2.71 13.11
C ILE A 394 -7.30 -1.43 12.35
N PHE A 395 -7.99 -0.35 12.70
CA PHE A 395 -7.73 0.98 12.17
C PHE A 395 -7.19 1.91 13.24
N VAL A 396 -6.11 2.61 12.90
CA VAL A 396 -5.40 3.52 13.80
C VAL A 396 -5.34 4.92 13.20
N THR A 397 -5.48 5.94 14.02
CA THR A 397 -5.23 7.34 13.61
C THR A 397 -5.09 8.22 14.85
N LYS A 398 -4.52 9.42 14.70
CA LYS A 398 -4.60 10.42 15.77
C LYS A 398 -6.05 10.92 15.85
N SER A 399 -6.57 11.22 17.04
CA SER A 399 -7.97 11.62 17.19
C SER A 399 -8.27 13.01 16.60
N ILE A 400 -7.25 13.83 16.36
CA ILE A 400 -7.33 15.15 15.74
C ILE A 400 -6.23 15.39 14.71
N ALA A 401 -6.47 16.32 13.79
CA ALA A 401 -5.51 16.79 12.80
C ALA A 401 -5.50 18.33 12.72
N LYS A 402 -4.47 18.87 12.05
CA LYS A 402 -4.30 20.33 11.80
C LYS A 402 -4.37 21.18 13.08
N GLY A 403 -3.69 20.73 14.13
CA GLY A 403 -3.61 21.46 15.40
C GLY A 403 -4.96 21.55 16.13
N GLY A 404 -5.78 20.49 16.04
CA GLY A 404 -7.09 20.42 16.68
C GLY A 404 -8.24 20.98 15.86
N ALA A 405 -7.98 21.58 14.68
CA ALA A 405 -9.03 22.12 13.82
C ALA A 405 -9.92 21.04 13.17
N ILE A 406 -9.45 19.80 13.13
CA ILE A 406 -10.15 18.65 12.54
C ILE A 406 -10.20 17.53 13.57
N SER A 407 -11.37 16.93 13.76
CA SER A 407 -11.52 15.64 14.42
C SER A 407 -11.39 14.52 13.40
N SER A 408 -10.64 13.47 13.73
CA SER A 408 -10.62 12.22 12.96
C SER A 408 -11.76 11.28 13.35
N VAL A 409 -12.55 11.63 14.38
CA VAL A 409 -13.79 10.94 14.73
C VAL A 409 -14.98 11.87 14.46
N VAL A 410 -15.89 11.48 13.58
CA VAL A 410 -16.94 12.36 13.04
C VAL A 410 -18.35 11.78 13.21
N PRO A 411 -19.42 12.59 13.09
CA PRO A 411 -20.80 12.08 13.13
C PRO A 411 -21.11 11.04 12.03
N MET A 412 -20.65 11.32 10.81
CA MET A 412 -20.72 10.44 9.64
C MET A 412 -19.48 10.72 8.79
N VAL A 413 -18.81 9.68 8.30
CA VAL A 413 -17.65 9.88 7.42
C VAL A 413 -18.09 10.53 6.11
N SER A 414 -17.25 11.41 5.58
CA SER A 414 -17.54 12.11 4.33
C SER A 414 -17.38 11.22 3.09
N HIS A 415 -16.66 10.10 3.22
CA HIS A 415 -16.51 9.03 2.24
C HIS A 415 -16.33 7.70 2.97
N VAL A 416 -16.81 6.59 2.41
CA VAL A 416 -16.69 5.25 3.01
C VAL A 416 -15.80 4.40 2.13
N ASP A 417 -14.62 4.04 2.64
CA ASP A 417 -13.76 3.01 2.03
C ASP A 417 -13.97 1.65 2.69
N HIS A 418 -14.24 1.66 4.00
CA HIS A 418 -14.52 0.47 4.79
C HIS A 418 -15.83 0.67 5.54
N THR A 419 -16.80 -0.20 5.26
CA THR A 419 -18.04 -0.22 6.04
C THR A 419 -17.77 -0.77 7.43
N GLU A 420 -18.68 -0.52 8.37
CA GLU A 420 -18.60 -1.05 9.75
C GLU A 420 -18.37 -2.57 9.83
N HIS A 421 -18.79 -3.31 8.80
CA HIS A 421 -18.62 -4.77 8.70
C HIS A 421 -17.16 -5.22 8.52
N ASP A 422 -16.28 -4.30 8.13
CA ASP A 422 -14.87 -4.56 7.83
C ASP A 422 -13.94 -3.96 8.89
N VAL A 423 -14.50 -3.57 10.04
CA VAL A 423 -13.80 -2.84 11.11
C VAL A 423 -14.13 -3.48 12.45
N ASP A 424 -13.12 -4.10 13.06
CA ASP A 424 -13.25 -4.76 14.35
C ASP A 424 -12.78 -3.85 15.49
N ILE A 425 -11.64 -3.19 15.31
CA ILE A 425 -10.96 -2.41 16.36
C ILE A 425 -10.58 -1.03 15.83
N LEU A 426 -10.88 0.02 16.61
CA LEU A 426 -10.44 1.39 16.34
C LEU A 426 -9.52 1.87 17.46
N VAL A 427 -8.42 2.55 17.11
CA VAL A 427 -7.44 3.04 18.09
C VAL A 427 -7.05 4.47 17.78
N THR A 428 -7.08 5.32 18.80
CA THR A 428 -6.44 6.64 18.80
C THR A 428 -5.50 6.76 20.00
N GLU A 429 -4.80 7.88 20.12
CA GLU A 429 -4.00 8.18 21.30
C GLU A 429 -4.86 8.38 22.57
N GLN A 430 -6.18 8.49 22.43
CA GLN A 430 -7.13 8.58 23.54
C GLN A 430 -7.48 7.21 24.14
N GLY A 431 -7.41 6.14 23.34
CA GLY A 431 -7.86 4.81 23.74
C GLY A 431 -8.18 3.89 22.57
N LEU A 432 -8.87 2.78 22.88
CA LEU A 432 -9.21 1.73 21.94
C LEU A 432 -10.68 1.34 22.09
N ALA A 433 -11.37 1.23 20.97
CA ALA A 433 -12.74 0.72 20.87
C ALA A 433 -12.76 -0.68 20.23
N ASP A 434 -13.19 -1.67 21.00
CA ASP A 434 -13.46 -3.04 20.51
C ASP A 434 -14.92 -3.12 20.07
N LEU A 435 -15.15 -3.31 18.76
CA LEU A 435 -16.48 -3.28 18.14
C LEU A 435 -17.06 -4.67 17.88
N ARG A 436 -16.34 -5.73 18.23
CA ARG A 436 -16.73 -7.11 17.92
C ARG A 436 -18.06 -7.45 18.59
N GLY A 437 -19.04 -7.85 17.79
CA GLY A 437 -20.37 -8.24 18.25
C GLY A 437 -21.29 -7.08 18.66
N LEU A 438 -20.88 -5.83 18.45
CA LEU A 438 -21.67 -4.65 18.82
C LEU A 438 -22.57 -4.15 17.69
N ALA A 439 -23.81 -3.78 18.04
CA ALA A 439 -24.73 -3.06 17.17
C ALA A 439 -24.32 -1.57 17.02
N PRO A 440 -24.78 -0.84 15.99
CA PRO A 440 -24.34 0.53 15.72
C PRO A 440 -24.48 1.50 16.90
N ARG A 441 -25.54 1.40 17.71
CA ARG A 441 -25.70 2.25 18.90
C ARG A 441 -24.68 1.94 20.00
N GLU A 442 -24.28 0.69 20.13
CA GLU A 442 -23.25 0.24 21.08
C GLU A 442 -21.86 0.65 20.60
N ARG A 443 -21.59 0.48 19.29
CA ARG A 443 -20.37 0.98 18.64
C ARG A 443 -20.17 2.47 18.88
N ALA A 444 -21.21 3.28 18.66
CA ALA A 444 -21.17 4.72 18.90
C ALA A 444 -20.79 5.08 20.33
N ARG A 445 -21.34 4.36 21.32
CA ARG A 445 -20.99 4.58 22.72
C ARG A 445 -19.51 4.28 22.98
N VAL A 446 -19.05 3.10 22.58
CA VAL A 446 -17.66 2.67 22.81
C VAL A 446 -16.67 3.60 22.07
N ILE A 447 -16.99 4.00 20.84
CA ILE A 447 -16.15 4.93 20.06
C ILE A 447 -16.06 6.30 20.74
N ILE A 448 -17.20 6.88 21.16
CA ILE A 448 -17.22 8.18 21.86
C ILE A 448 -16.41 8.14 23.15
N ASP A 449 -16.59 7.07 23.93
CA ASP A 449 -16.00 6.97 25.26
C ASP A 449 -14.48 6.73 25.21
N ASN A 450 -13.98 6.03 24.17
CA ASN A 450 -12.59 5.57 24.11
C ASN A 450 -11.71 6.27 23.08
N CYS A 451 -12.25 6.74 21.95
CA CYS A 451 -11.41 7.19 20.84
C CYS A 451 -11.48 8.69 20.56
N VAL A 452 -12.53 9.37 21.03
CA VAL A 452 -12.79 10.78 20.71
C VAL A 452 -11.96 11.72 21.60
N HIS A 453 -11.31 12.69 20.95
CA HIS A 453 -10.60 13.78 21.63
C HIS A 453 -11.54 14.56 22.56
N PRO A 454 -11.09 14.96 23.77
CA PRO A 454 -11.91 15.71 24.72
C PRO A 454 -12.64 16.93 24.10
N ASP A 455 -11.95 17.69 23.23
CA ASP A 455 -12.51 18.88 22.56
C ASP A 455 -13.73 18.60 21.68
N TYR A 456 -13.91 17.35 21.22
CA TYR A 456 -14.99 16.95 20.30
C TYR A 456 -16.02 16.01 20.95
N ARG A 457 -15.73 15.52 22.17
CA ARG A 457 -16.52 14.47 22.84
C ARG A 457 -17.93 14.93 23.22
N ASP A 458 -18.06 16.15 23.74
CA ASP A 458 -19.36 16.69 24.14
C ASP A 458 -20.25 16.93 22.91
N ALA A 459 -19.67 17.46 21.83
CA ALA A 459 -20.38 17.70 20.58
C ALA A 459 -20.85 16.39 19.90
N LEU A 460 -20.05 15.32 19.93
CA LEU A 460 -20.48 14.01 19.44
C LEU A 460 -21.54 13.35 20.34
N ASN A 461 -21.43 13.50 21.66
CA ASN A 461 -22.47 13.03 22.59
C ASN A 461 -23.81 13.72 22.34
N ASP A 462 -23.80 15.04 22.13
CA ASP A 462 -24.99 15.81 21.79
C ASP A 462 -25.61 15.34 20.47
N TYR A 463 -24.80 15.26 19.40
CA TYR A 463 -25.25 14.75 18.10
C TYR A 463 -25.89 13.37 18.24
N PHE A 464 -25.21 12.43 18.88
CA PHE A 464 -25.68 11.05 19.00
C PHE A 464 -26.96 10.94 19.84
N THR A 465 -27.07 11.72 20.91
CA THR A 465 -28.27 11.75 21.77
C THR A 465 -29.48 12.26 20.99
N ARG A 466 -29.36 13.41 20.33
CA ARG A 466 -30.42 13.99 19.50
C ARG A 466 -30.75 13.10 18.30
N ALA A 467 -29.77 12.41 17.73
CA ALA A 467 -30.00 11.42 16.67
C ALA A 467 -30.80 10.23 17.20
N CYS A 468 -30.48 9.70 18.37
CA CYS A 468 -31.18 8.59 18.99
C CYS A 468 -32.66 8.89 19.28
N GLU A 469 -32.99 10.12 19.67
CA GLU A 469 -34.38 10.59 19.88
C GLU A 469 -35.22 10.50 18.59
N ARG A 470 -34.59 10.57 17.41
CA ARG A 470 -35.25 10.39 16.12
C ARG A 470 -35.45 8.93 15.71
N GLY A 471 -34.93 7.98 16.49
CA GLY A 471 -35.06 6.54 16.24
C GLY A 471 -34.05 5.98 15.22
N GLY A 472 -34.31 4.76 14.74
CA GLY A 472 -33.48 4.07 13.75
C GLY A 472 -32.46 3.09 14.34
N HIS A 473 -32.07 2.07 13.55
CA HIS A 473 -31.01 1.14 13.92
C HIS A 473 -29.65 1.84 14.03
N THR A 474 -29.37 2.73 13.06
CA THR A 474 -28.18 3.57 12.97
C THR A 474 -28.64 5.04 12.95
N PRO A 475 -28.75 5.71 14.12
CA PRO A 475 -29.43 7.00 14.21
C PRO A 475 -28.63 8.14 13.58
N HIS A 476 -29.21 8.92 12.66
CA HIS A 476 -28.57 10.12 12.13
C HIS A 476 -29.51 11.32 12.12
N ILE A 477 -28.90 12.50 12.24
CA ILE A 477 -29.54 13.77 11.89
C ILE A 477 -29.03 14.16 10.51
N LEU A 478 -29.78 13.84 9.46
CA LEU A 478 -29.34 14.05 8.07
C LEU A 478 -28.92 15.49 7.78
N ARG A 479 -29.55 16.48 8.43
CA ARG A 479 -29.20 17.90 8.27
C ARG A 479 -27.84 18.28 8.85
N GLU A 480 -27.29 17.47 9.76
CA GLU A 480 -26.08 17.79 10.52
C GLU A 480 -24.97 16.74 10.32
N ALA A 481 -25.26 15.62 9.64
CA ALA A 481 -24.36 14.47 9.53
C ALA A 481 -23.00 14.83 8.91
N LEU A 482 -22.96 15.80 7.99
CA LEU A 482 -21.74 16.30 7.34
C LEU A 482 -21.42 17.76 7.69
N ALA A 483 -22.12 18.35 8.67
CA ALA A 483 -21.97 19.77 8.99
C ALA A 483 -20.56 20.10 9.49
N TRP A 484 -19.86 19.16 10.14
CA TRP A 484 -18.47 19.36 10.55
C TRP A 484 -17.53 19.51 9.35
N HIS A 485 -17.76 18.74 8.28
CA HIS A 485 -16.98 18.85 7.04
C HIS A 485 -17.27 20.18 6.32
N GLU A 486 -18.54 20.60 6.27
CA GLU A 486 -18.93 21.90 5.74
C GLU A 486 -18.28 23.06 6.53
N ASN A 487 -18.38 23.03 7.86
CA ASN A 487 -17.74 24.01 8.75
C ASN A 487 -16.22 24.09 8.50
N LEU A 488 -15.55 22.95 8.31
CA LEU A 488 -14.12 22.92 8.03
C LEU A 488 -13.78 23.65 6.72
N GLU A 489 -14.59 23.47 5.67
CA GLU A 489 -14.37 24.13 4.39
C GLU A 489 -14.66 25.63 4.45
N GLU A 490 -15.69 26.04 5.18
CA GLU A 490 -16.10 27.44 5.27
C GLU A 490 -15.26 28.26 6.27
N THR A 491 -14.91 27.66 7.40
CA THR A 491 -14.32 28.37 8.55
C THR A 491 -12.92 27.91 8.93
N GLY A 492 -12.43 26.84 8.30
CA GLY A 492 -11.12 26.25 8.59
C GLY A 492 -11.09 25.40 9.87
N ARG A 493 -12.24 25.08 10.48
CA ARG A 493 -12.38 24.22 11.66
C ARG A 493 -13.72 23.48 11.69
N MET A 494 -13.77 22.28 12.26
CA MET A 494 -15.00 21.46 12.31
C MET A 494 -16.04 21.98 13.32
N LEU A 495 -15.61 22.46 14.49
CA LEU A 495 -16.48 23.12 15.45
C LEU A 495 -16.43 24.63 15.21
N ALA A 496 -17.51 25.17 14.63
CA ALA A 496 -17.70 26.61 14.55
C ALA A 496 -17.88 27.17 15.98
N SER A 497 -17.23 28.30 16.26
CA SER A 497 -17.34 29.05 17.52
C SER A 497 -18.67 29.77 17.66
#